data_AF-A0A8H2JGT8-F1
#
_entry.id   AF-A0A8H2JGT8-F1
#
_cell.length_a   1.000
_cell.length_b   1.000
_cell.length_c   1.000
_cell.angle_alpha   90.00
_cell.angle_beta   90.00
_cell.angle_gamma   90.00
#
_symmetry.space_group_name_H-M   'P 1'
#
loop_
_entity.id
_entity.type
_entity.pdbx_description
1 polymer ?
#
loop_
_entity_poly.entity_id
_entity_poly.type
_entity_poly.pdbx_seq_one_letter_code
_entity_poly.pdbx_strand_id
1 'polypeptide(L)'
;MTAGLAAALDMPARSGVHAVLDAANAMTAKVDDLEYRASFAPAVTSGGYCPCGSRFEVRREEITASEPELAAAVAAVADLFGRGPLDDLDKSVVEAVLAAINTERARDDHQALMDWNDAHSYCGVDL
;
A
#
# COMPACT_ATOMS: atom_id res chain seq x y z
N MET A 1 18.93 36.05 25.91
CA MET A 1 17.75 36.91 25.74
C MET A 1 17.06 36.49 24.46
N THR A 2 16.10 35.58 24.60
CA THR A 2 15.33 34.93 23.52
C THR A 2 14.11 35.78 23.21
N ALA A 3 14.12 36.49 22.09
CA ALA A 3 12.95 37.17 21.54
C ALA A 3 12.82 36.76 20.07
N GLY A 4 11.88 35.85 19.79
CA GLY A 4 11.64 35.38 18.43
C GLY A 4 10.65 34.23 18.29
N LEU A 5 9.79 33.99 19.30
CA LEU A 5 8.80 32.92 19.28
C LEU A 5 7.40 33.41 19.73
N ALA A 6 6.99 34.59 19.26
CA ALA A 6 5.71 35.19 19.64
C ALA A 6 4.97 35.80 18.43
N ALA A 7 4.77 35.00 17.39
CA ALA A 7 3.91 35.36 16.26
C ALA A 7 3.01 34.19 15.81
N ALA A 8 2.57 33.33 16.74
CA ALA A 8 1.77 32.16 16.41
C ALA A 8 0.46 32.02 17.21
N LEU A 9 0.02 33.02 17.97
CA LEU A 9 -1.19 32.89 18.80
C LEU A 9 -1.96 34.20 18.89
N ASP A 10 -2.51 34.67 17.78
CA ASP A 10 -3.72 35.50 17.82
C ASP A 10 -4.57 35.23 16.58
N MET A 11 -5.13 34.01 16.51
CA MET A 11 -6.28 33.74 15.66
C MET A 11 -7.51 33.84 16.55
N PRO A 12 -8.49 34.71 16.25
CA PRO A 12 -9.71 34.78 17.02
C PRO A 12 -10.39 33.41 17.01
N ALA A 13 -10.87 32.96 18.17
CA ALA A 13 -11.66 31.74 18.29
C ALA A 13 -12.85 31.82 17.34
N ARG A 14 -12.71 31.19 16.16
CA ARG A 14 -13.75 31.15 15.13
C ARG A 14 -14.95 30.44 15.74
N SER A 15 -16.12 31.09 15.73
CA SER A 15 -17.35 30.59 16.34
C SER A 15 -17.71 29.20 15.81
N GLY A 16 -18.51 28.43 16.57
CA GLY A 16 -18.74 27.00 16.35
C GLY A 16 -19.06 26.59 14.89
N VAL A 17 -19.77 27.44 14.13
CA VAL A 17 -20.05 27.17 12.70
C VAL A 17 -18.79 27.24 11.85
N HIS A 18 -17.94 28.24 12.05
CA HIS A 18 -16.70 28.38 11.28
C HIS A 18 -15.68 27.27 11.62
N ALA A 19 -15.62 26.83 12.87
CA ALA A 19 -14.78 25.69 13.25
C ALA A 19 -15.24 24.39 12.56
N VAL A 20 -16.57 24.17 12.46
CA VAL A 20 -17.13 23.03 11.72
C VAL A 20 -16.82 23.13 10.22
N LEU A 21 -16.92 24.33 9.63
CA LEU A 21 -16.57 24.54 8.22
C LEU A 21 -15.08 24.33 7.96
N ASP A 22 -14.20 24.80 8.84
CA ASP A 22 -12.75 24.58 8.74
C ASP A 22 -12.42 23.07 8.84
N ALA A 23 -13.08 22.34 9.75
CA ALA A 23 -12.93 20.90 9.85
C ALA A 23 -13.44 20.15 8.61
N ALA A 24 -14.59 20.57 8.06
CA ALA A 24 -15.13 20.00 6.83
C ALA A 24 -14.17 20.23 5.64
N ASN A 25 -13.65 21.44 5.47
CA ASN A 25 -12.66 21.76 4.44
C ASN A 25 -11.38 20.93 4.59
N ALA A 26 -10.91 20.72 5.82
CA ALA A 26 -9.75 19.86 6.08
C ALA A 26 -10.03 18.39 5.72
N MET A 27 -11.26 17.90 5.90
CA MET A 27 -11.65 16.56 5.47
C MET A 27 -11.76 16.46 3.95
N THR A 28 -12.32 17.47 3.27
CA THR A 28 -12.33 17.53 1.80
C THR A 28 -10.91 17.51 1.24
N ALA A 29 -10.01 18.32 1.77
CA ALA A 29 -8.61 18.32 1.32
C ALA A 29 -7.92 16.96 1.53
N LYS A 30 -8.27 16.22 2.59
CA LYS A 30 -7.79 14.85 2.80
C LYS A 30 -8.38 13.88 1.78
N VAL A 31 -9.67 14.01 1.45
CA VAL A 31 -10.30 13.19 0.41
C VAL A 31 -9.62 13.45 -0.94
N ASP A 32 -9.40 14.71 -1.30
CA ASP A 32 -8.73 15.09 -2.55
C ASP A 32 -7.30 14.51 -2.63
N ASP A 33 -6.52 14.58 -1.53
CA ASP A 33 -5.19 13.95 -1.45
C ASP A 33 -5.25 12.43 -1.63
N LEU A 34 -6.21 11.78 -0.97
CA LEU A 34 -6.37 10.33 -1.07
C LEU A 34 -6.81 9.89 -2.47
N GLU A 35 -7.72 10.64 -3.11
CA GLU A 35 -8.14 10.40 -4.49
C GLU A 35 -6.97 10.59 -5.46
N TYR A 36 -6.19 11.65 -5.29
CA TYR A 36 -4.98 11.87 -6.07
C TYR A 36 -3.99 10.71 -5.91
N ARG A 37 -3.70 10.28 -4.68
CA ARG A 37 -2.79 9.16 -4.42
C ARG A 37 -3.33 7.84 -4.96
N ALA A 38 -4.63 7.61 -4.86
CA ALA A 38 -5.29 6.43 -5.41
C ALA A 38 -5.22 6.38 -6.95
N SER A 39 -5.09 7.52 -7.62
CA SER A 39 -4.92 7.57 -9.08
C SER A 39 -3.58 6.97 -9.57
N PHE A 40 -2.57 6.92 -8.70
CA PHE A 40 -1.29 6.25 -8.97
C PHE A 40 -1.25 4.81 -8.48
N ALA A 41 -2.28 4.35 -7.78
CA ALA A 41 -2.28 3.00 -7.26
C ALA A 41 -2.33 1.99 -8.42
N PRO A 42 -1.62 0.85 -8.31
CA PRO A 42 -1.63 -0.18 -9.34
C PRO A 42 -3.05 -0.65 -9.68
N ALA A 43 -3.19 -1.25 -10.85
CA ALA A 43 -4.46 -1.84 -11.26
C ALA A 43 -4.95 -2.89 -10.24
N VAL A 44 -6.26 -2.90 -10.01
CA VAL A 44 -6.94 -3.91 -9.21
C VAL A 44 -6.82 -5.26 -9.92
N THR A 45 -6.35 -6.28 -9.21
CA THR A 45 -6.16 -7.65 -9.73
C THR A 45 -7.26 -8.59 -9.30
N SER A 46 -7.81 -8.39 -8.11
CA SER A 46 -8.96 -9.13 -7.57
C SER A 46 -9.68 -8.28 -6.52
N GLY A 47 -10.81 -8.76 -6.02
CA GLY A 47 -11.59 -8.00 -5.04
C GLY A 47 -12.99 -8.56 -4.83
N GLY A 48 -13.75 -7.87 -3.99
CA GLY A 48 -15.13 -8.20 -3.64
C GLY A 48 -16.02 -6.96 -3.61
N TYR A 49 -17.31 -7.17 -3.88
CA TYR A 49 -18.36 -6.16 -3.73
C TYR A 49 -19.52 -6.74 -2.94
N CYS A 50 -20.01 -5.99 -1.96
CA CYS A 50 -21.09 -6.41 -1.09
C CYS A 50 -22.36 -5.58 -1.37
N PRO A 51 -23.58 -6.17 -1.30
CA PRO A 51 -24.84 -5.42 -1.44
C PRO A 51 -25.01 -4.24 -0.50
N CYS A 52 -24.34 -4.23 0.65
CA CYS A 52 -24.34 -3.08 1.58
C CYS A 52 -23.53 -1.87 1.06
N GLY A 53 -22.87 -2.00 -0.08
CA GLY A 53 -22.06 -0.96 -0.71
C GLY A 53 -20.57 -1.01 -0.35
N SER A 54 -20.13 -1.94 0.50
CA SER A 54 -18.71 -2.13 0.81
C SER A 54 -17.97 -2.77 -0.37
N ARG A 55 -16.69 -2.38 -0.53
CA ARG A 55 -15.81 -2.88 -1.58
C ARG A 55 -14.45 -3.24 -1.00
N PHE A 56 -13.89 -4.34 -1.48
CA PHE A 56 -12.51 -4.74 -1.21
C PHE A 56 -11.76 -4.85 -2.54
N GLU A 57 -10.59 -4.24 -2.62
CA GLU A 57 -9.75 -4.25 -3.81
C GLU A 57 -8.38 -4.78 -3.44
N VAL A 58 -7.96 -5.86 -4.10
CA VAL A 58 -6.57 -6.33 -4.13
C VAL A 58 -5.93 -5.71 -5.35
N ARG A 59 -4.74 -5.13 -5.18
CA ARG A 59 -3.98 -4.49 -6.26
C ARG A 59 -2.66 -5.25 -6.42
N ARG A 60 -2.13 -5.31 -7.65
CA ARG A 60 -0.88 -6.05 -7.92
C ARG A 60 0.30 -5.39 -7.20
N GLU A 61 0.72 -5.96 -6.08
CA GLU A 61 1.98 -5.61 -5.40
C GLU A 61 3.11 -6.60 -5.70
N GLU A 62 3.10 -7.19 -6.90
CA GLU A 62 4.15 -8.09 -7.31
C GLU A 62 5.49 -7.34 -7.33
N ILE A 63 6.47 -7.86 -6.59
CA ILE A 63 7.82 -7.33 -6.62
C ILE A 63 8.45 -7.77 -7.94
N THR A 64 8.73 -6.80 -8.79
CA THR A 64 9.56 -6.98 -9.98
C THR A 64 10.90 -6.31 -9.76
N ALA A 65 11.98 -7.01 -10.08
CA ALA A 65 13.31 -6.42 -10.11
C ALA A 65 13.63 -5.98 -11.53
N SER A 66 14.12 -4.77 -11.69
CA SER A 66 14.74 -4.33 -12.93
C SER A 66 16.01 -5.13 -13.21
N GLU A 67 16.44 -5.18 -14.47
CA GLU A 67 17.68 -5.85 -14.86
C GLU A 67 18.92 -5.43 -14.02
N PRO A 68 19.17 -4.14 -13.72
CA PRO A 68 20.29 -3.76 -12.85
C PRO A 68 20.12 -4.21 -11.39
N GLU A 69 18.89 -4.23 -10.86
CA GLU A 69 18.62 -4.74 -9.50
C GLU A 69 18.86 -6.24 -9.42
N LEU A 70 18.42 -6.97 -10.44
CA LEU A 70 18.68 -8.41 -10.54
C LEU A 70 20.18 -8.68 -10.61
N ALA A 71 20.91 -7.97 -11.47
CA ALA A 71 22.37 -8.12 -11.58
C ALA A 71 23.09 -7.84 -10.25
N ALA A 72 22.69 -6.79 -9.52
CA ALA A 72 23.24 -6.47 -8.21
C ALA A 72 22.93 -7.55 -7.16
N ALA A 73 21.72 -8.09 -7.15
CA ALA A 73 21.33 -9.16 -6.26
C ALA A 73 22.11 -10.47 -6.53
N VAL A 74 22.31 -10.83 -7.81
CA VAL A 74 23.09 -12.03 -8.17
C VAL A 74 24.57 -11.86 -7.76
N ALA A 75 25.14 -10.67 -7.95
CA ALA A 75 26.51 -10.38 -7.47
C ALA A 75 26.66 -10.51 -5.95
N ALA A 76 25.66 -10.06 -5.18
CA ALA A 76 25.66 -10.23 -3.73
C ALA A 76 25.55 -11.70 -3.32
N VAL A 77 24.75 -12.51 -4.04
CA VAL A 77 24.65 -13.97 -3.81
C VAL A 77 25.99 -14.66 -4.10
N ALA A 78 26.62 -14.35 -5.23
CA ALA A 78 27.93 -14.92 -5.57
C ALA A 78 29.00 -14.62 -4.52
N ASP A 79 29.04 -13.37 -4.01
CA ASP A 79 29.95 -12.94 -2.93
C ASP A 79 29.69 -13.71 -1.62
N LEU A 80 28.42 -13.86 -1.22
CA LEU A 80 28.03 -14.59 0.00
C LEU A 80 28.50 -16.05 0.00
N PHE A 81 28.52 -16.70 -1.16
CA PHE A 81 28.94 -18.10 -1.29
C PHE A 81 30.41 -18.25 -1.70
N GLY A 82 31.17 -17.16 -1.82
CA GLY A 82 32.57 -17.17 -2.23
C GLY A 82 32.78 -17.80 -3.61
N ARG A 83 31.78 -17.73 -4.49
CA ARG A 83 31.85 -18.31 -5.83
C ARG A 83 32.52 -17.33 -6.80
N GLY A 84 33.34 -17.89 -7.68
CA GLY A 84 33.80 -17.19 -8.90
C GLY A 84 32.63 -16.93 -9.86
N PRO A 85 32.88 -16.33 -11.05
CA PRO A 85 31.96 -15.44 -11.77
C PRO A 85 30.50 -15.93 -11.84
N LEU A 86 29.56 -14.98 -11.78
CA LEU A 86 28.10 -15.16 -11.84
C LEU A 86 27.72 -16.37 -12.70
N ASP A 87 27.17 -17.40 -12.07
CA ASP A 87 26.64 -18.56 -12.76
C ASP A 87 25.10 -18.47 -12.90
N ASP A 88 24.54 -19.29 -13.79
CA ASP A 88 23.09 -19.35 -13.99
C ASP A 88 22.35 -19.83 -12.72
N LEU A 89 23.05 -20.51 -11.81
CA LEU A 89 22.50 -20.98 -10.55
C LEU A 89 22.25 -19.80 -9.60
N ASP A 90 23.16 -18.85 -9.49
CA ASP A 90 23.00 -17.65 -8.66
C ASP A 90 21.80 -16.80 -9.12
N LYS A 91 21.60 -16.68 -10.44
CA LYS A 91 20.41 -16.02 -11.00
C LYS A 91 19.13 -16.77 -10.64
N SER A 92 19.13 -18.09 -10.78
CA SER A 92 17.96 -18.91 -10.46
C SER A 92 17.57 -18.82 -8.97
N VAL A 93 18.54 -18.66 -8.07
CA VAL A 93 18.29 -18.46 -6.63
C VAL A 93 17.58 -17.14 -6.38
N VAL A 94 18.04 -16.03 -6.98
CA VAL A 94 17.39 -14.73 -6.82
C VAL A 94 15.97 -14.73 -7.37
N GLU A 95 15.77 -15.30 -8.56
CA GLU A 95 14.43 -15.44 -9.17
C GLU A 95 13.51 -16.32 -8.32
N ALA A 96 14.01 -17.41 -7.74
CA ALA A 96 13.24 -18.27 -6.84
C ALA A 96 12.81 -17.55 -5.56
N VAL A 97 13.68 -16.71 -4.99
CA VAL A 97 13.33 -15.89 -3.81
C VAL A 97 12.24 -14.87 -4.15
N LEU A 98 12.35 -14.17 -5.27
CA LEU A 98 11.32 -13.23 -5.72
C LEU A 98 9.97 -13.94 -5.94
N ALA A 99 9.99 -15.10 -6.60
CA ALA A 99 8.80 -15.91 -6.81
C ALA A 99 8.16 -16.38 -5.49
N ALA A 100 8.97 -16.77 -4.50
CA ALA A 100 8.48 -17.18 -3.19
C ALA A 100 7.82 -16.02 -2.45
N ILE A 101 8.42 -14.83 -2.44
CA ILE A 101 7.84 -13.63 -1.82
C ILE A 101 6.51 -13.27 -2.47
N ASN A 102 6.46 -13.25 -3.81
CA ASN A 102 5.23 -12.93 -4.54
C ASN A 102 4.13 -13.98 -4.31
N THR A 103 4.51 -15.25 -4.14
CA THR A 103 3.56 -16.33 -3.80
C THR A 103 2.94 -16.12 -2.41
N GLU A 104 3.76 -15.79 -1.41
CA GLU A 104 3.26 -15.54 -0.05
C GLU A 104 2.36 -14.30 0.01
N ARG A 105 2.74 -13.21 -0.67
CA ARG A 105 1.88 -12.02 -0.81
C ARG A 105 0.52 -12.36 -1.42
N ALA A 106 0.52 -13.13 -2.52
CA ALA A 106 -0.72 -13.55 -3.16
C ALA A 106 -1.59 -14.43 -2.25
N ARG A 107 -0.97 -15.24 -1.37
CA ARG A 107 -1.68 -16.03 -0.36
C ARG A 107 -2.31 -15.13 0.70
N ASP A 108 -1.59 -14.14 1.19
CA ASP A 108 -2.09 -13.18 2.19
C ASP A 108 -3.24 -12.34 1.63
N ASP A 109 -3.13 -11.87 0.38
CA ASP A 109 -4.20 -11.16 -0.34
C ASP A 109 -5.45 -12.03 -0.47
N HIS A 110 -5.27 -13.31 -0.80
CA HIS A 110 -6.37 -14.26 -0.90
C HIS A 110 -7.05 -14.49 0.45
N GLN A 111 -6.27 -14.64 1.53
CA GLN A 111 -6.80 -14.81 2.87
C GLN A 111 -7.58 -13.56 3.31
N ALA A 112 -7.05 -12.37 3.07
CA ALA A 112 -7.71 -11.12 3.40
C ALA A 112 -9.05 -10.96 2.65
N LEU A 113 -9.11 -11.36 1.38
CA LEU A 113 -10.37 -11.40 0.63
C LEU A 113 -11.38 -12.40 1.21
N MET A 114 -10.91 -13.57 1.66
CA MET A 114 -11.78 -14.56 2.30
C MET A 114 -12.32 -14.06 3.65
N ASP A 115 -11.47 -13.45 4.47
CA ASP A 115 -11.89 -12.84 5.74
C ASP A 115 -12.89 -11.70 5.50
N TRP A 116 -12.66 -10.88 4.46
CA TRP A 116 -13.61 -9.85 4.06
C TRP A 116 -14.95 -10.45 3.62
N ASN A 117 -14.94 -11.52 2.83
CA ASN A 117 -16.17 -12.21 2.40
C ASN A 117 -16.92 -12.81 3.59
N ASP A 118 -16.21 -13.42 4.55
CA ASP A 118 -16.80 -13.96 5.77
C ASP A 118 -17.46 -12.87 6.62
N ALA A 119 -16.77 -11.75 6.81
CA ALA A 119 -17.29 -10.58 7.50
C ALA A 119 -18.52 -9.98 6.80
N HIS A 120 -18.75 -10.24 5.52
CA HIS A 120 -19.91 -9.76 4.75
C HIS A 120 -20.91 -10.86 4.41
N SER A 121 -20.71 -12.08 4.93
CA SER A 121 -21.58 -13.23 4.66
C SER A 121 -23.04 -12.97 5.03
N TYR A 122 -23.28 -12.16 6.06
CA TYR A 122 -24.63 -11.80 6.52
C TYR A 122 -25.34 -10.78 5.63
N CYS A 123 -24.63 -10.08 4.75
CA CYS A 123 -25.26 -9.05 3.91
C CYS A 123 -26.11 -9.64 2.76
N GLY A 124 -26.05 -10.95 2.53
CA GLY A 124 -26.83 -11.65 1.50
C GLY A 124 -27.99 -12.51 2.00
N VAL A 125 -28.21 -12.60 3.33
CA VAL A 125 -29.22 -13.51 3.92
C VAL A 125 -30.59 -12.87 4.14
N ASP A 126 -30.74 -11.55 3.95
CA ASP A 126 -31.99 -10.81 4.14
C ASP A 126 -32.35 -9.93 2.92
N LEU A 127 -32.53 -10.54 1.73
CA LEU A 127 -33.15 -9.90 0.55
C LEU A 127 -34.36 -10.69 0.06
#